data_AF-A0A2S9G732-F1
#
_entry.id   AF-A0A2S9G732-F1
#
_cell.length_a   1.000
_cell.length_b   1.000
_cell.length_c   1.000
_cell.angle_alpha   90.00
_cell.angle_beta   90.00
_cell.angle_gamma   90.00
#
_symmetry.space_group_name_H-M   'P 1'
#
loop_
_entity.id
_entity.type
_entity.pdbx_description
1 polymer ?
#
loop_
_entity_poly.entity_id
_entity_poly.type
_entity_poly.pdbx_seq_one_letter_code
_entity_poly.pdbx_strand_id
1 'polypeptide(L)'
;PGVRVDATVLSVHLAGPWPMPIDAWASDIGEFPDTLREVGRTGGAGAVIVAGDFNATADMAAFRRLLDEGFGDAGMDAGAGLART
;
A
#
# COMPACT_ATOMS: atom_id res chain seq x y z
N PRO A 1 10.20 8.68 -20.28
CA PRO A 1 10.11 10.05 -19.71
C PRO A 1 8.98 10.85 -20.38
N GLY A 2 7.81 10.94 -19.76
CA GLY A 2 6.65 11.58 -20.39
C GLY A 2 5.33 11.45 -19.64
N VAL A 3 5.34 11.17 -18.35
CA VAL A 3 4.11 11.24 -17.54
C VAL A 3 3.79 12.72 -17.36
N ARG A 4 2.66 13.16 -17.93
CA ARG A 4 2.22 14.57 -17.99
C ARG A 4 1.27 14.95 -16.85
N VAL A 5 1.13 14.09 -15.84
CA VAL A 5 0.18 14.24 -14.74
C VAL A 5 0.93 13.98 -13.45
N ASP A 6 0.75 14.88 -12.47
CA ASP A 6 1.43 14.80 -11.18
C ASP A 6 1.09 13.48 -10.47
N ALA A 7 2.10 12.91 -9.80
CA ALA A 7 1.89 11.73 -8.97
C ALA A 7 1.33 12.13 -7.60
N THR A 8 0.48 11.29 -7.05
CA THR A 8 0.07 11.36 -5.64
C THR A 8 0.91 10.38 -4.82
N VAL A 9 1.48 10.85 -3.72
CA VAL A 9 2.28 10.01 -2.81
C VAL A 9 1.59 9.94 -1.46
N LEU A 10 1.29 8.74 -1.00
CA LEU A 10 0.75 8.45 0.32
C LEU A 10 1.84 7.82 1.19
N SER A 11 2.22 8.53 2.26
CA SER A 11 3.11 8.01 3.30
C SER A 11 2.28 7.26 4.36
N VAL A 12 2.63 6.01 4.65
CA VAL A 12 1.84 5.13 5.53
C VAL A 12 2.64 4.72 6.76
N HIS A 13 1.97 4.69 7.91
CA HIS A 13 2.45 4.02 9.10
C HIS A 13 1.25 3.44 9.86
N LEU A 14 0.95 2.16 9.64
CA LEU A 14 -0.12 1.47 10.38
C LEU A 14 0.36 1.12 11.78
N ALA A 15 -0.56 1.05 12.75
CA ALA A 15 -0.22 0.69 14.12
C ALA A 15 0.63 -0.60 14.18
N GLY A 16 1.68 -0.58 15.01
CA GLY A 16 2.46 -1.79 15.27
C GLY A 16 1.67 -2.78 16.12
N PRO A 17 1.72 -4.10 15.83
CA PRO A 17 1.02 -5.12 16.63
C PRO A 17 1.68 -5.37 18.00
N TRP A 18 2.80 -4.69 18.30
CA TRP A 18 3.49 -4.69 19.58
C TRP A 18 4.24 -3.36 19.78
N PRO A 19 4.30 -2.80 21.00
CA PRO A 19 3.67 -3.25 22.24
C PRO A 19 2.17 -2.90 22.35
N MET A 20 1.60 -2.30 21.31
CA MET A 20 0.17 -1.95 21.27
C MET A 20 -0.70 -3.20 21.05
N PRO A 21 -1.99 -3.17 21.46
CA PRO A 21 -2.92 -4.24 21.13
C PRO A 21 -3.03 -4.45 19.62
N ILE A 22 -3.00 -5.71 19.19
CA ILE A 22 -3.11 -6.10 17.78
C ILE A 22 -4.39 -5.60 17.11
N ASP A 23 -5.44 -5.32 17.89
CA ASP A 23 -6.72 -4.81 17.39
C ASP A 23 -6.58 -3.45 16.69
N ALA A 24 -5.63 -2.60 17.13
CA ALA A 24 -5.36 -1.33 16.47
C ALA A 24 -4.82 -1.55 15.05
N TRP A 25 -3.81 -2.42 14.90
CA TRP A 25 -3.30 -2.82 13.60
C TRP A 25 -4.38 -3.46 12.73
N ALA A 26 -5.20 -4.34 13.32
CA ALA A 26 -6.27 -5.03 12.62
C ALA A 26 -7.36 -4.07 12.10
N SER A 27 -7.70 -3.03 12.87
CA SER A 27 -8.59 -1.95 12.45
C SER A 27 -7.97 -1.15 11.31
N ASP A 28 -6.73 -0.67 11.50
CA ASP A 28 -6.01 0.14 10.51
C ASP A 28 -5.93 -0.58 9.15
N ILE A 29 -5.43 -1.82 9.12
CA ILE A 29 -5.30 -2.58 7.86
C ILE A 29 -6.65 -3.00 7.28
N GLY A 30 -7.69 -3.12 8.12
CA GLY A 30 -9.05 -3.46 7.72
C GLY A 30 -9.79 -2.30 7.04
N GLU A 31 -9.54 -1.07 7.51
CA GLU A 31 -10.13 0.16 6.97
C GLU A 31 -9.32 0.72 5.78
N PHE A 32 -8.03 0.42 5.72
CA PHE A 32 -7.13 0.96 4.70
C PHE A 32 -7.57 0.75 3.23
N PRO A 33 -8.23 -0.35 2.82
CA PRO A 33 -8.80 -0.48 1.47
C PRO A 33 -9.69 0.69 1.04
N ASP A 34 -10.46 1.28 1.95
CA ASP A 34 -11.33 2.41 1.62
C ASP A 34 -10.52 3.69 1.34
N THR A 35 -9.45 3.91 2.11
CA THR A 35 -8.47 4.98 1.83
C THR A 35 -7.80 4.77 0.48
N LEU A 36 -7.38 3.53 0.17
CA LEU A 36 -6.75 3.20 -1.11
C LEU A 36 -7.67 3.46 -2.30
N ARG A 37 -8.94 3.06 -2.21
CA ARG A 37 -9.98 3.37 -3.21
C ARG A 37 -10.19 4.87 -3.39
N GLU A 38 -10.21 5.61 -2.29
CA GLU A 38 -10.40 7.07 -2.33
C GLU A 38 -9.23 7.79 -2.97
N VAL A 39 -8.00 7.44 -2.60
CA VAL A 39 -6.79 8.03 -3.19
C VAL A 39 -6.66 7.63 -4.65
N GLY A 40 -6.95 6.38 -5.00
CA GLY A 40 -6.99 5.92 -6.40
C GLY A 40 -7.97 6.73 -7.26
N ARG A 41 -9.18 7.00 -6.75
CA ARG A 41 -10.16 7.87 -7.43
C ARG A 41 -9.68 9.32 -7.54
N THR A 42 -9.10 9.86 -6.48
CA THR A 42 -8.68 11.27 -6.42
C THR A 42 -7.45 11.54 -7.28
N GLY A 43 -6.54 10.56 -7.41
CA GLY A 43 -5.36 10.65 -8.26
C GLY A 43 -5.66 10.72 -9.76
N GLY A 44 -6.86 10.34 -10.19
CA GLY A 44 -7.30 10.41 -11.58
C GLY A 44 -6.39 9.61 -12.52
N ALA A 45 -5.81 10.29 -13.51
CA ALA A 45 -4.87 9.68 -14.46
C ALA A 45 -3.41 9.68 -13.96
N GLY A 46 -3.13 10.30 -12.81
CA GLY A 46 -1.81 10.34 -12.20
C GLY A 46 -1.47 9.02 -11.50
N ALA A 47 -0.18 8.71 -11.40
CA ALA A 47 0.26 7.56 -10.61
C ALA A 47 0.00 7.80 -9.11
N VAL A 48 -0.47 6.77 -8.40
CA VAL A 48 -0.56 6.76 -6.94
C VAL A 48 0.53 5.85 -6.39
N ILE A 49 1.41 6.40 -5.56
CA ILE A 49 2.48 5.66 -4.89
C ILE A 49 2.13 5.61 -3.40
N VAL A 50 2.02 4.40 -2.87
CA VAL A 50 1.77 4.15 -1.44
C VAL A 50 3.01 3.50 -0.86
N ALA A 51 3.64 4.16 0.10
CA ALA A 51 4.90 3.69 0.67
C ALA A 51 4.96 4.00 2.17
N GLY A 52 5.52 3.07 2.94
CA GLY A 52 5.67 3.26 4.37
C GLY A 52 5.71 1.93 5.12
N ASP A 53 5.49 2.01 6.43
CA ASP A 53 5.46 0.84 7.31
C ASP A 53 4.03 0.36 7.50
N PHE A 54 3.70 -0.75 6.86
CA PHE A 54 2.39 -1.39 7.00
C PHE A 54 2.30 -2.28 8.25
N ASN A 55 3.41 -2.50 8.95
CA ASN A 55 3.56 -3.51 10.00
C ASN A 55 3.05 -4.90 9.55
N ALA A 56 3.18 -5.19 8.27
CA ALA A 56 2.68 -6.40 7.61
C ALA A 56 3.66 -6.85 6.53
N THR A 57 3.61 -8.14 6.19
CA THR A 57 4.42 -8.74 5.11
C THR A 57 3.52 -9.25 3.98
N ALA A 58 4.08 -9.44 2.79
CA ALA A 58 3.37 -9.97 1.63
C ALA A 58 2.76 -11.38 1.86
N ASP A 59 3.29 -12.13 2.83
CA ASP A 59 2.80 -13.46 3.22
C ASP A 59 1.48 -13.38 4.03
N MET A 60 1.07 -12.21 4.51
CA MET A 60 -0.16 -12.01 5.27
C MET A 60 -1.37 -11.75 4.35
N ALA A 61 -2.49 -12.43 4.61
CA ALA A 61 -3.71 -12.30 3.81
C ALA A 61 -4.28 -10.87 3.81
N ALA A 62 -4.21 -10.18 4.94
CA ALA A 62 -4.67 -8.78 5.05
C ALA A 62 -3.88 -7.84 4.14
N PHE A 63 -2.56 -7.99 4.05
CA PHE A 63 -1.73 -7.19 3.15
C PHE A 63 -2.07 -7.45 1.67
N ARG A 64 -2.24 -8.72 1.28
CA ARG A 64 -2.57 -9.05 -0.12
C ARG A 64 -3.90 -8.47 -0.58
N ARG A 65 -4.88 -8.33 0.32
CA ARG A 65 -6.16 -7.67 -0.01
C ARG A 65 -5.99 -6.20 -0.41
N LEU A 66 -4.95 -5.53 0.05
CA LEU A 66 -4.67 -4.15 -0.35
C LEU A 66 -4.34 -4.06 -1.85
N LEU A 67 -3.77 -5.11 -2.43
CA LEU A 67 -3.41 -5.18 -3.85
C LEU A 67 -4.65 -5.32 -4.75
N ASP A 68 -5.74 -5.86 -4.22
CA ASP A 68 -7.02 -6.00 -4.93
C ASP A 68 -7.64 -4.62 -5.28
N GLU A 69 -7.16 -3.55 -4.65
CA GLU A 69 -7.61 -2.16 -4.89
C GLU A 69 -6.94 -1.49 -6.10
N GLY A 70 -6.30 -2.28 -6.96
CA GLY A 70 -5.61 -1.81 -8.17
C GLY A 70 -4.16 -1.40 -7.95
N PHE A 71 -3.56 -1.84 -6.83
CA PHE A 71 -2.15 -1.58 -6.50
C PHE A 71 -1.27 -2.79 -6.84
N GLY A 72 -0.11 -2.52 -7.44
CA GLY A 72 0.93 -3.52 -7.73
C GLY A 72 2.13 -3.40 -6.80
N ASP A 73 2.94 -4.45 -6.74
CA ASP A 73 4.25 -4.41 -6.11
C ASP A 73 5.22 -3.65 -7.02
N ALA A 74 5.68 -2.49 -6.56
CA ALA A 74 6.56 -1.62 -7.34
C ALA A 74 7.91 -2.27 -7.70
N GLY A 75 8.43 -3.16 -6.86
CA GLY A 75 9.66 -3.91 -7.15
C GLY A 75 9.45 -4.93 -8.26
N MET A 76 8.32 -5.64 -8.23
CA MET A 76 7.92 -6.56 -9.30
C MET A 76 7.67 -5.82 -10.62
N ASP A 77 6.91 -4.72 -10.58
CA ASP A 77 6.57 -3.91 -11.76
C ASP A 77 7.81 -3.27 -12.39
N ALA A 78 8.77 -2.84 -11.58
CA ALA A 78 10.04 -2.28 -12.06
C ALA A 78 11.05 -3.34 -12.51
N GLY A 79 10.80 -4.64 -12.26
CA GLY A 79 11.78 -5.70 -12.46
C GLY A 79 13.04 -5.55 -11.59
N ALA A 80 12.93 -4.83 -10.49
CA ALA A 80 14.02 -4.48 -9.57
C ALA A 80 13.73 -4.89 -8.11
N GLY A 81 12.73 -5.75 -7.92
CA GLY A 81 12.37 -6.33 -6.63
C GLY A 81 13.43 -7.31 -6.11
N LEU A 82 13.44 -7.52 -4.79
CA LEU A 82 14.31 -8.50 -4.18
C LEU A 82 13.77 -9.91 -4.48
N ALA A 83 14.37 -10.60 -5.46
CA ALA A 83 14.05 -12.00 -5.72
C ALA A 83 14.65 -12.88 -4.61
N ARG A 84 13.83 -13.77 -4.03
CA ARG A 84 14.36 -14.86 -3.20
C ARG A 84 15.21 -15.76 -4.12
N THR A 85 16.52 -15.78 -3.91
CA THR A 85 17.45 -16.70 -4.59
C THR A 85 17.28 -18.12 -4.10
#